data_AF-A0A0D9XKR7-F1
#
_entry.id   AF-A0A0D9XKR7-F1
#
_cell.length_a   1.000
_cell.length_b   1.000
_cell.length_c   1.000
_cell.angle_alpha   90.00
_cell.angle_beta   90.00
_cell.angle_gamma   90.00
#
_symmetry.space_group_name_H-M   'P 1'
#
loop_
_entity.id
_entity.type
_entity.pdbx_description
1 polymer ?
#
loop_
_entity_poly.entity_id
_entity_poly.type
_entity_poly.pdbx_seq_one_letter_code
_entity_poly.pdbx_strand_id
1 'polypeptide(L)' 'MTVDPVDGRILINTGTLLGYYDPKTLMLETIYSVDILQDGDGLKYRFCPVICQESLICPIPGIL' A
#
# COMPACT_ATOMS: atom_id res chain seq x y z
N MET A 1 -1.57 4.79 3.00
CA MET A 1 -1.71 5.65 1.81
C MET A 1 -0.56 6.61 1.83
N THR A 2 0.20 6.71 0.76
CA THR A 2 1.34 7.63 0.64
C THR A 2 1.28 8.34 -0.71
N VAL A 3 1.89 9.51 -0.81
CA VAL A 3 1.95 10.32 -2.03
C VAL A 3 3.38 10.23 -2.57
N ASP A 4 3.52 9.87 -3.84
CA ASP A 4 4.81 9.88 -4.54
C ASP A 4 5.28 11.35 -4.66
N PRO A 5 6.45 11.71 -4.10
CA PRO A 5 6.95 13.07 -4.14
C PRO A 5 7.42 13.51 -5.54
N VAL A 6 7.64 12.58 -6.47
CA VAL A 6 8.13 12.87 -7.83
C VAL A 6 7.00 13.35 -8.73
N ASP A 7 5.87 12.65 -8.73
CA ASP A 7 4.79 12.89 -9.70
C ASP A 7 3.41 13.18 -9.06
N GLY A 8 3.31 13.05 -7.73
CA GLY A 8 2.08 13.31 -6.97
C GLY A 8 1.05 12.19 -7.05
N ARG A 9 1.38 11.02 -7.62
CA ARG A 9 0.49 9.86 -7.61
C ARG A 9 0.35 9.31 -6.20
N ILE A 10 -0.80 8.73 -5.91
CA ILE A 10 -1.15 8.23 -4.58
C ILE A 10 -1.05 6.71 -4.60
N LEU A 11 -0.22 6.13 -3.75
CA LEU A 11 -0.23 4.69 -3.54
C LEU A 11 -1.44 4.33 -2.66
N ILE A 12 -2.41 3.63 -3.26
CA ILE A 12 -3.67 3.22 -2.64
C ILE A 12 -3.70 1.69 -2.51
N ASN A 13 -4.07 1.23 -1.31
CA ASN A 13 -4.47 -0.15 -1.06
C ASN A 13 -5.98 -0.20 -0.78
N THR A 14 -6.72 -0.98 -1.56
CA THR A 14 -8.17 -1.17 -1.38
C THR A 14 -8.52 -2.41 -0.55
N GLY A 15 -7.51 -3.16 -0.11
CA GLY A 15 -7.67 -4.46 0.55
C GLY A 15 -7.68 -5.64 -0.43
N THR A 16 -7.79 -5.40 -1.73
CA THR A 16 -7.75 -6.42 -2.79
C THR A 16 -6.87 -6.02 -3.97
N LEU A 17 -6.64 -4.72 -4.12
CA LEU A 17 -5.78 -4.11 -5.14
C LEU A 17 -4.78 -3.18 -4.47
N LEU A 18 -3.58 -3.15 -5.03
CA LEU A 18 -2.55 -2.14 -4.76
C LEU A 18 -2.21 -1.46 -6.07
N GLY A 19 -2.21 -0.12 -6.06
CA GLY A 19 -1.96 0.65 -7.27
C GLY A 19 -1.64 2.12 -7.02
N TYR A 20 -1.12 2.76 -8.06
CA TYR A 20 -0.89 4.20 -8.11
C TYR A 20 -2.10 4.89 -8.73
N TYR A 21 -2.76 5.72 -7.94
CA TYR A 21 -3.85 6.56 -8.39
C TYR A 21 -3.32 7.92 -8.81
N ASP A 22 -3.64 8.33 -10.04
CA ASP A 22 -3.33 9.66 -10.55
C ASP A 22 -4.56 10.57 -10.41
N PRO A 23 -4.55 11.57 -9.51
CA PRO A 23 -5.68 12.47 -9.32
C PRO A 23 -5.94 13.40 -10.51
N LYS A 24 -4.98 13.56 -11.44
CA LYS A 24 -5.14 14.41 -12.63
C LYS A 24 -5.95 13.71 -13.70
N THR A 25 -5.70 12.42 -13.89
CA THR A 25 -6.36 11.57 -14.91
C THR A 25 -7.51 10.75 -14.33
N LEU A 26 -7.64 10.70 -13.01
CA LEU A 26 -8.60 9.86 -12.27
C LEU A 26 -8.43 8.37 -12.54
N MET A 27 -7.24 7.94 -12.99
CA MET A 27 -6.93 6.56 -13.32
C MET A 27 -6.15 5.87 -12.20
N LEU A 28 -6.42 4.58 -12.00
CA LEU A 28 -5.68 3.70 -11.10
C LEU A 28 -4.83 2.73 -11.92
N GLU A 29 -3.52 2.88 -11.84
CA GLU A 29 -2.57 1.88 -12.34
C GLU A 29 -2.44 0.77 -11.30
N THR A 30 -2.98 -0.41 -11.59
CA THR A 30 -2.90 -1.56 -10.69
C THR A 30 -1.55 -2.25 -10.87
N ILE A 31 -0.77 -2.33 -9.80
CA ILE A 31 0.54 -3.01 -9.79
C ILE A 31 0.49 -4.37 -9.13
N TYR A 32 -0.56 -4.63 -8.33
CA TYR A 32 -0.82 -5.93 -7.72
C TYR A 32 -2.31 -6.11 -7.43
N SER A 33 -2.82 -7.31 -7.68
CA SER A 33 -4.21 -7.70 -7.40
C SER A 33 -4.25 -9.10 -6.78
N VAL A 34 -5.13 -9.27 -5.79
CA VAL A 34 -5.50 -10.58 -5.28
C VAL A 34 -6.83 -10.97 -5.90
N ASP A 35 -6.84 -12.08 -6.64
CA ASP A 35 -8.08 -12.70 -7.08
C ASP A 35 -8.80 -13.27 -5.86
N ILE A 36 -9.86 -12.60 -5.41
CA ILE A 36 -10.75 -13.19 -4.43
C ILE A 36 -11.57 -14.25 -5.18
N LEU A 37 -11.13 -15.50 -5.09
CA LEU A 37 -12.01 -16.63 -5.39
C LEU A 37 -13.20 -16.50 -4.44
N GLN A 38 -14.39 -16.29 -5.01
CA GLN A 38 -15.66 -16.35 -4.27
C GLN A 38 -15.91 -17.80 -3.87
N ASP A 39 -15.08 -18.36 -3.00
CA ASP A 39 -15.41 -19.62 -2.35
C ASP A 39 -16.40 -19.32 -1.21
N GLY A 40 -17.46 -20.10 -1.14
CA GLY A 40 -18.76 -19.78 -0.55
C GLY A 40 -18.80 -19.56 0.97
N ASP A 41 -17.67 -19.28 1.62
CA ASP A 41 -17.57 -19.08 3.06
C ASP A 41 -16.75 -17.83 3.40
N GLY A 42 -17.40 -16.67 3.24
CA GLY A 42 -17.28 -15.47 4.10
C GLY A 42 -15.93 -14.78 4.34
N LEU A 43 -14.79 -15.39 4.01
CA LEU A 43 -13.46 -14.89 4.35
C LEU A 43 -12.98 -13.98 3.23
N LYS A 44 -13.41 -12.71 3.29
CA LYS A 44 -12.75 -11.62 2.57
C LYS A 44 -11.30 -11.53 3.07
N TYR A 45 -10.38 -12.16 2.34
CA TYR A 45 -8.95 -11.99 2.55
C TYR A 45 -8.62 -10.50 2.47
N ARG A 46 -8.32 -9.89 3.61
CA ARG A 46 -7.94 -8.48 3.68
C ARG A 46 -6.45 -8.40 3.37
N PHE A 47 -6.11 -7.96 2.17
CA PHE A 47 -4.72 -7.65 1.82
C PHE A 47 -4.27 -6.40 2.58
N CYS A 48 -3.33 -6.61 3.49
CA CYS A 48 -2.68 -5.55 4.27
C CYS A 48 -1.22 -5.46 3.84
N PRO A 49 -0.90 -4.74 2.74
CA PRO A 49 0.47 -4.45 2.38
C PRO A 49 1.06 -3.60 3.51
N VAL A 50 2.11 -4.12 4.14
CA VAL A 50 2.91 -3.37 5.10
C VAL A 50 3.79 -2.44 4.27
N ILE A 51 3.35 -1.18 4.12
CA ILE A 51 4.03 -0.19 3.26
C ILE A 51 5.28 0.36 3.95
N CYS A 52 5.33 0.30 5.29
CA CYS A 52 6.47 0.72 6.08
C CYS A 52 6.59 -0.14 7.35
N GLN A 53 7.77 -0.69 7.60
CA GLN A 53 8.18 -1.14 8.93
C GLN A 53 9.44 -0.37 9.32
N GLU A 54 9.26 0.93 9.55
CA GLU A 54 10.32 1.80 10.04
C GLU A 54 10.49 1.48 11.53
N SER A 55 11.59 0.85 11.92
CA SER A 55 11.99 0.83 13.32
C SER A 55 12.26 2.29 13.72
N LEU A 56 11.50 2.82 14.69
CA LEU A 56 11.70 4.16 15.27
C LEU A 56 13.03 4.30 16.03
N ILE A 57 13.87 3.27 16.03
CA ILE A 57 15.15 3.25 16.72
C ILE A 57 16.23 3.65 15.71
N CYS A 58 16.59 4.93 15.71
CA CYS A 58 17.92 5.35 15.31
C CYS A 58 18.87 5.00 16.48
N PRO A 59 19.76 3.99 16.39
CA PRO A 59 20.82 3.86 17.37
C PRO A 59 21.75 5.06 17.20
N ILE A 60 21.58 6.07 18.04
CA ILE A 60 22.52 7.19 18.14
C ILE A 60 23.89 6.57 18.48
N PRO A 61 24.95 6.80 17.70
CA PRO A 61 26.27 6.33 18.09
C PRO A 61 26.79 7.21 19.24
N GLY A 62 26.70 6.68 20.46
CA GLY A 62 27.54 7.05 21.61
C GLY A 62 27.13 8.28 22.41
N ILE A 63 26.95 8.10 23.72
CA ILE A 63 27.64 8.80 24.83
C ILE A 63 27.35 7.97 26.11
N LEU A 64 28.37 7.28 26.60
CA LEU A 64 28.59 6.91 28.01
C LEU A 64 30.02 7.33 28.35
#